data_AF-A0A7V9F0L7-F1
#
_entry.id   AF-A0A7V9F0L7-F1
#
_cell.length_a   1.000
_cell.length_b   1.000
_cell.length_c   1.000
_cell.angle_alpha   90.00
_cell.angle_beta   90.00
_cell.angle_gamma   90.00
#
_symmetry.space_group_name_H-M   'P 1'
#
loop_
_entity.id
_entity.type
_entity.pdbx_description
1 polymer ?
#
loop_
_entity_poly.entity_id
_entity_poly.type
_entity_poly.pdbx_seq_one_letter_code
_entity_poly.pdbx_strand_id
1 'polypeptide(L)'
;MARASLSKKRLLGIDRSGGPPPETQKGQPLRPLTIPNLISYVRLALLPVFLAIALSSDDGRGVTVAMLYWVIAIGDQLDGLAARLTGQYSRLGALLDPLTDRALILCGAVVCWHFELLPRW
;
A
#
# COMPACT_ATOMS: atom_id res chain seq x y z
N MET A 1 -15.59 -25.03 10.00
CA MET A 1 -15.22 -24.02 11.02
C MET A 1 -15.94 -22.72 10.69
N ALA A 2 -16.92 -22.33 11.51
CA ALA A 2 -17.70 -21.11 11.29
C ALA A 2 -16.78 -19.88 11.44
N ARG A 3 -16.55 -19.15 10.34
CA ARG A 3 -15.81 -17.88 10.38
C ARG A 3 -16.64 -16.89 11.21
N ALA A 4 -16.09 -16.45 12.34
CA ALA A 4 -16.71 -15.41 13.14
C ALA A 4 -16.93 -14.18 12.24
N SER A 5 -18.18 -13.73 12.17
CA SER A 5 -18.57 -12.49 11.50
C SER A 5 -17.73 -11.35 12.08
N LEU A 6 -16.76 -10.85 11.31
CA LEU A 6 -16.00 -9.67 11.69
C LEU A 6 -16.96 -8.47 11.71
N SER A 7 -16.97 -7.72 12.81
CA SER A 7 -17.71 -6.45 12.87
C SER A 7 -17.31 -5.54 11.70
N LYS A 8 -18.26 -4.81 11.11
CA LYS A 8 -18.00 -3.86 10.01
C LYS A 8 -16.84 -2.89 10.32
N LYS A 9 -16.71 -2.46 11.58
CA LYS A 9 -15.60 -1.60 12.04
C LYS A 9 -14.23 -2.28 11.95
N ARG A 10 -14.18 -3.58 12.24
CA ARG A 10 -12.96 -4.39 12.18
C ARG A 10 -12.58 -4.74 10.73
N LEU A 11 -13.60 -4.94 9.89
CA LEU A 11 -13.46 -5.22 8.46
C LEU A 11 -12.93 -3.99 7.70
N LEU A 12 -13.39 -2.79 8.04
CA LEU A 12 -12.83 -1.52 7.55
C LEU A 12 -11.47 -1.16 8.19
N GLY A 13 -11.01 -1.94 9.18
CA GLY A 13 -9.75 -1.69 9.88
C GLY A 13 -9.69 -0.47 10.78
N ILE A 14 -10.87 0.10 11.10
CA ILE A 14 -11.07 1.13 12.12
C ILE A 14 -10.80 0.53 13.51
N ASP A 15 -11.24 -0.71 13.72
CA ASP A 15 -10.97 -1.46 14.94
C ASP A 15 -9.77 -2.40 14.74
N ARG A 16 -8.68 -2.11 15.47
CA ARG A 16 -7.41 -2.86 15.49
C ARG A 16 -7.11 -3.47 16.87
N SER A 17 -8.13 -3.60 17.73
CA SER A 17 -7.99 -4.16 19.08
C SER A 17 -7.58 -5.64 19.10
N GLY A 18 -7.87 -6.38 18.02
CA GLY A 18 -7.39 -7.75 17.86
C GLY A 18 -5.92 -7.79 17.50
N GLY A 19 -5.14 -8.61 18.21
CA GLY A 19 -3.72 -8.83 17.91
C GLY A 19 -3.46 -9.27 16.46
N PRO A 20 -2.18 -9.21 16.01
CA PRO A 20 -1.82 -9.52 14.64
C PRO A 20 -2.21 -10.97 14.27
N PRO A 21 -2.66 -11.22 13.03
CA PRO A 21 -3.00 -12.57 12.57
C PRO A 21 -1.83 -13.54 12.80
N PRO A 22 -2.07 -14.80 13.22
CA PRO A 22 -1.03 -15.78 13.43
C PRO A 22 -0.10 -15.97 12.23
N GLU A 23 -0.62 -15.81 11.01
CA GLU A 23 0.07 -16.03 9.75
C GLU A 23 1.10 -14.93 9.41
N THR A 24 1.06 -13.78 10.09
CA THR A 24 2.05 -12.69 9.91
C THR A 24 3.22 -12.80 10.90
N GLN A 25 3.18 -13.75 11.84
CA GLN A 25 4.23 -13.93 12.86
C GLN A 25 5.55 -14.47 12.27
N LYS A 26 6.66 -14.16 12.94
CA LYS A 26 7.99 -14.69 12.58
C LYS A 26 7.99 -16.22 12.68
N GLY A 27 8.49 -16.89 11.64
CA GLY A 27 8.51 -18.36 11.54
C GLY A 27 7.41 -18.95 10.65
N GLN A 28 6.39 -18.17 10.27
CA GLN A 28 5.38 -18.60 9.30
C GLN A 28 5.92 -18.56 7.86
N PRO A 29 5.39 -19.43 6.96
CA PRO A 29 5.76 -19.41 5.55
C PRO A 29 5.35 -18.08 4.89
N LEU A 30 6.18 -17.62 3.95
CA LEU A 30 6.02 -16.30 3.33
C LEU A 30 4.74 -16.16 2.48
N ARG A 31 4.22 -17.27 1.92
CA ARG A 31 3.01 -17.33 1.08
C ARG A 31 2.96 -16.17 0.05
N PRO A 32 3.83 -16.20 -0.97
CA PRO A 32 4.00 -15.07 -1.88
C PRO A 32 2.78 -14.78 -2.76
N LEU A 33 1.98 -15.81 -3.07
CA LEU A 33 0.82 -15.74 -3.94
C LEU A 33 -0.48 -15.71 -3.11
N THR A 34 -0.88 -14.52 -2.69
CA THR A 34 -2.19 -14.27 -2.09
C THR A 34 -2.86 -13.09 -2.80
N ILE A 35 -4.18 -13.00 -2.71
CA ILE A 35 -4.93 -11.88 -3.33
C ILE A 35 -4.43 -10.52 -2.80
N PRO A 36 -4.20 -10.33 -1.48
CA PRO A 36 -3.63 -9.08 -0.96
C PRO A 36 -2.23 -8.79 -1.50
N ASN A 37 -1.34 -9.79 -1.55
CA ASN A 37 0.02 -9.57 -2.05
C ASN A 37 0.02 -9.15 -3.54
N LEU A 38 -0.92 -9.65 -4.34
CA LEU A 38 -1.02 -9.24 -5.74
C LEU A 38 -1.32 -7.74 -5.87
N ILE A 39 -2.18 -7.19 -5.00
CA ILE A 39 -2.46 -5.76 -4.95
C ILE A 39 -1.20 -4.99 -4.56
N SER A 40 -0.46 -5.44 -3.55
CA SER A 40 0.80 -4.82 -3.13
C SER A 40 1.86 -4.87 -4.25
N TYR A 41 1.96 -5.96 -5.02
CA TYR A 41 2.87 -6.04 -6.19
C TYR A 41 2.48 -5.08 -7.30
N VAL A 42 1.19 -4.97 -7.62
CA VAL A 42 0.70 -3.98 -8.58
C VAL A 42 1.04 -2.58 -8.10
N ARG A 43 0.87 -2.29 -6.81
CA ARG A 43 1.24 -1.00 -6.19
C ARG A 43 2.73 -0.72 -6.38
N LEU A 44 3.57 -1.70 -6.08
CA LEU A 44 5.03 -1.61 -6.26
C LEU A 44 5.42 -1.36 -7.72
N ALA A 45 4.75 -2.02 -8.68
CA ALA A 45 4.98 -1.82 -10.11
C ALA A 45 4.46 -0.47 -10.62
N LEU A 46 3.45 0.11 -9.98
CA LEU A 46 2.93 1.45 -10.30
C LEU A 46 3.86 2.58 -9.81
N LEU A 47 4.72 2.35 -8.81
CA LEU A 47 5.69 3.36 -8.34
C LEU A 47 6.67 3.86 -9.42
N PRO A 48 7.37 3.00 -10.18
CA PRO A 48 8.24 3.47 -11.26
C PRO A 48 7.44 4.14 -12.39
N VAL A 49 6.21 3.68 -12.66
CA VAL A 49 5.31 4.33 -13.64
C VAL A 49 4.93 5.73 -13.18
N PHE A 50 4.61 5.89 -11.89
CA PHE A 50 4.35 7.19 -11.28
C PHE A 50 5.55 8.13 -11.41
N LEU A 51 6.76 7.66 -11.08
CA LEU A 51 7.96 8.49 -11.23
C LEU A 51 8.21 8.89 -12.69
N ALA A 52 8.07 7.96 -13.64
CA ALA A 52 8.28 8.25 -15.05
C ALA A 52 7.31 9.32 -15.56
N ILE A 53 6.03 9.22 -15.21
CA ILE A 53 5.00 10.20 -15.60
C ILE A 53 5.23 11.54 -14.88
N ALA A 54 5.50 11.51 -13.58
CA ALA A 54 5.69 12.71 -12.77
C ALA A 54 6.89 13.53 -13.22
N LEU A 55 8.03 12.87 -13.48
CA LEU A 55 9.27 13.52 -13.92
C LEU A 55 9.25 13.94 -15.39
N SER A 56 8.37 13.35 -16.20
CA SER A 56 8.16 13.79 -17.60
C SER A 56 7.15 14.95 -17.72
N SER A 57 6.51 15.35 -16.62
CA SER A 57 5.60 16.50 -16.58
C SER A 57 6.39 17.80 -16.43
N ASP A 58 5.89 18.90 -16.99
CA ASP A 58 6.61 20.19 -16.92
C ASP A 58 6.77 20.73 -15.49
N ASP A 59 5.73 20.59 -14.65
CA ASP A 59 5.71 21.21 -13.31
C ASP A 59 5.51 20.21 -12.15
N GLY A 60 5.35 18.91 -12.45
CA GLY A 60 5.03 17.87 -11.45
C GLY A 60 3.67 18.01 -10.75
N ARG A 61 2.86 19.02 -11.12
CA ARG A 61 1.55 19.36 -10.52
C ARG A 61 0.35 18.87 -11.34
N GLY A 62 0.59 18.08 -12.39
CA GLY A 62 -0.47 17.61 -13.27
C GLY A 62 -1.54 16.80 -12.52
N VAL A 63 -2.81 17.01 -12.87
CA VAL A 63 -3.94 16.25 -12.30
C VAL A 63 -3.72 14.74 -12.42
N THR A 64 -3.13 14.29 -13.54
CA THR A 64 -2.77 12.89 -13.78
C THR A 64 -1.79 12.35 -12.74
N VAL A 65 -0.76 13.12 -12.38
CA VAL A 65 0.27 12.74 -11.40
C VAL A 65 -0.35 12.62 -10.02
N ALA A 66 -1.16 13.62 -9.63
CA ALA A 66 -1.87 13.61 -8.36
C ALA A 66 -2.86 12.45 -8.24
N MET A 67 -3.65 12.19 -9.29
CA MET A 67 -4.60 11.07 -9.34
C MET A 67 -3.89 9.72 -9.25
N LEU A 68 -2.79 9.54 -9.98
CA LEU A 68 -2.01 8.30 -9.93
C LEU A 68 -1.42 8.07 -8.53
N TYR A 69 -0.82 9.10 -7.92
CA TYR A 69 -0.33 9.03 -6.54
C TYR A 69 -1.45 8.64 -5.56
N TRP A 70 -2.62 9.27 -5.71
CA TRP A 70 -3.79 8.99 -4.86
C TRP A 70 -4.30 7.55 -5.01
N VAL A 71 -4.36 7.03 -6.24
CA VAL A 71 -4.74 5.62 -6.51
C VAL A 71 -3.76 4.65 -5.85
N ILE A 72 -2.44 4.92 -5.96
CA ILE A 72 -1.42 4.09 -5.33
C ILE A 72 -1.58 4.13 -3.80
N ALA A 73 -1.81 5.32 -3.22
CA ALA A 73 -2.01 5.48 -1.77
C ALA A 73 -3.25 4.73 -1.24
N ILE A 74 -4.37 4.75 -1.96
CA ILE A 74 -5.58 4.02 -1.56
C ILE A 74 -5.42 2.50 -1.70
N GLY A 75 -4.53 2.05 -2.58
CA GLY A 75 -4.23 0.63 -2.75
C GLY A 75 -3.87 -0.10 -1.44
N ASP A 76 -3.26 0.58 -0.47
CA ASP A 76 -2.92 0.04 0.86
C ASP A 76 -4.14 -0.23 1.77
N GLN A 77 -5.25 0.47 1.53
CA GLN A 77 -6.48 0.12 2.24
C GLN A 77 -7.16 -1.09 1.59
N LEU A 78 -6.97 -1.27 0.28
CA LEU A 78 -7.63 -2.32 -0.49
C LEU A 78 -7.02 -3.71 -0.23
N ASP A 79 -5.69 -3.84 -0.13
CA ASP A 79 -5.06 -5.12 0.23
C ASP A 79 -5.35 -5.53 1.68
N GLY A 80 -5.33 -4.57 2.62
CA GLY A 80 -5.72 -4.80 4.02
C GLY A 80 -7.20 -5.17 4.17
N LEU A 81 -8.08 -4.60 3.35
CA LEU A 81 -9.49 -4.98 3.29
C LEU A 81 -9.65 -6.37 2.66
N ALA A 82 -8.97 -6.63 1.55
CA ALA A 82 -8.97 -7.93 0.88
C ALA A 82 -8.46 -9.04 1.80
N ALA A 83 -7.41 -8.79 2.60
CA ALA A 83 -6.87 -9.75 3.56
C ALA A 83 -7.91 -10.11 4.64
N ARG A 84 -8.67 -9.13 5.13
CA ARG A 84 -9.72 -9.34 6.14
C ARG A 84 -10.94 -10.07 5.59
N LEU A 85 -11.34 -9.74 4.37
CA LEU A 85 -12.47 -10.38 3.68
C LEU A 85 -12.17 -11.82 3.30
N THR A 86 -11.00 -12.05 2.69
CA THR A 86 -10.58 -13.37 2.23
C THR A 86 -10.02 -14.23 3.38
N GLY A 87 -9.59 -13.61 4.48
CA GLY A 87 -8.85 -14.25 5.56
C GLY A 87 -7.46 -14.74 5.13
N GLN A 88 -6.94 -14.22 4.02
CA GLN A 88 -5.63 -14.59 3.49
C GLN A 88 -4.58 -13.60 3.99
N TYR A 89 -3.95 -13.93 5.12
CA TYR A 89 -2.79 -13.18 5.62
C TYR A 89 -1.50 -13.89 5.21
N SER A 90 -0.47 -13.08 4.93
CA SER A 90 0.86 -13.58 4.56
C SER A 90 1.94 -12.81 5.31
N ARG A 91 3.00 -13.51 5.70
CA ARG A 91 4.17 -12.86 6.31
C ARG A 91 4.91 -11.97 5.30
N LEU A 92 4.89 -12.31 4.02
CA LEU A 92 5.51 -11.48 2.98
C LEU A 92 4.77 -10.15 2.80
N GLY A 93 3.44 -10.16 2.74
CA GLY A 93 2.63 -8.95 2.66
C GLY A 93 2.90 -8.03 3.85
N ALA A 94 2.92 -8.58 5.06
CA ALA A 94 3.25 -7.81 6.27
C ALA A 94 4.66 -7.17 6.26
N LEU A 95 5.60 -7.72 5.49
CA LEU A 95 6.94 -7.14 5.27
C LEU A 95 6.96 -6.15 4.10
N LEU A 96 6.16 -6.40 3.06
CA LEU A 96 6.11 -5.61 1.84
C LEU A 96 5.31 -4.32 2.02
N ASP A 97 4.28 -4.31 2.89
CA ASP A 97 3.43 -3.13 3.11
C ASP A 97 4.27 -1.92 3.60
N PRO A 98 5.07 -2.01 4.68
CA PRO A 98 5.89 -0.86 5.12
C PRO A 98 6.96 -0.45 4.10
N LEU A 99 7.43 -1.39 3.28
CA LEU A 99 8.40 -1.11 2.22
C LEU A 99 7.74 -0.28 1.11
N THR A 100 6.57 -0.69 0.67
CA THR A 100 5.82 -0.03 -0.40
C THR A 100 5.35 1.35 0.04
N ASP A 101 4.91 1.50 1.29
CA ASP A 101 4.50 2.80 1.84
C ASP A 101 5.66 3.79 1.91
N ARG A 102 6.83 3.35 2.39
CA ARG A 102 8.04 4.18 2.40
C ARG A 102 8.47 4.54 0.98
N ALA A 103 8.40 3.58 0.06
CA ALA A 103 8.74 3.82 -1.33
C ALA A 103 7.81 4.86 -1.98
N LEU A 104 6.50 4.80 -1.70
CA LEU A 104 5.53 5.80 -2.17
C LEU A 104 5.86 7.20 -1.65
N ILE A 105 6.10 7.32 -0.33
CA ILE A 105 6.48 8.60 0.30
C ILE A 105 7.77 9.14 -0.32
N LEU A 106 8.78 8.29 -0.50
CA LEU A 106 10.05 8.68 -1.14
C LEU A 106 9.85 9.13 -2.59
N CYS A 107 9.02 8.42 -3.36
CA CYS A 107 8.72 8.82 -4.74
C CYS A 107 8.05 10.19 -4.79
N GLY A 108 7.07 10.44 -3.92
CA GLY A 108 6.43 11.76 -3.80
C GLY A 108 7.42 12.84 -3.39
N ALA A 109 8.30 12.55 -2.42
CA ALA A 109 9.34 13.47 -1.98
C ALA A 109 10.33 13.82 -3.11
N VAL A 110 10.75 12.84 -3.90
CA VAL A 110 11.64 13.04 -5.07
C VAL A 110 11.01 13.98 -6.09
N VAL A 111 9.73 13.78 -6.42
CA VAL A 111 9.00 14.65 -7.34
C VAL A 111 8.91 16.07 -6.77
N CYS A 112 8.51 16.22 -5.50
CA CYS A 112 8.43 17.53 -4.85
C CYS A 112 9.78 18.25 -4.79
N TRP A 113 10.86 17.51 -4.53
CA TRP A 113 12.22 18.05 -4.51
C TRP A 113 12.66 18.52 -5.90
N HIS A 114 12.40 17.72 -6.94
CA HIS A 114 12.78 18.01 -8.32
C HIS A 114 12.12 19.30 -8.85
N PHE A 115 10.82 19.48 -8.58
CA PHE A 115 10.05 20.66 -9.02
C PHE A 115 10.05 21.81 -8.02
N GLU A 116 10.92 21.77 -7.01
CA GLU A 116 11.04 22.82 -5.97
C GLU A 116 9.71 23.15 -5.27
N LEU A 117 8.84 22.16 -5.13
CA LEU A 117 7.49 22.33 -4.54
C LEU A 117 7.54 22.52 -3.02
N LEU A 118 8.62 22.07 -2.40
CA LEU A 118 8.82 22.20 -0.96
C LEU A 118 9.71 23.39 -0.64
N PRO A 119 9.38 24.17 0.39
CA PRO A 119 10.24 25.23 0.86
C PRO A 119 11.60 24.68 1.34
N ARG A 120 12.69 25.39 1.04
CA ARG A 120 14.07 25.00 1.38
C ARG A 120 14.64 25.71 2.62
N TRP A 121 13.77 26.28 3.46
CA TRP A 121 14.15 27.08 4.63
C TRP A 121 14.50 26.25 5.86
#